data_AF-A0A962CJ77-F1
#
_entry.id   AF-A0A962CJ77-F1
#
_cell.length_a   1.000
_cell.length_b   1.000
_cell.length_c   1.000
_cell.angle_alpha   90.00
_cell.angle_beta   90.00
_cell.angle_gamma   90.00
#
_symmetry.space_group_name_H-M   'P 1'
#
loop_
_entity.id
_entity.type
_entity.pdbx_description
1 polymer ?
#
loop_
_entity_poly.entity_id
_entity_poly.type
_entity_poly.pdbx_seq_one_letter_code
_entity_poly.pdbx_strand_id
1 'polypeptide(L)'
;GIFKHARAINAFTNSTTNSYKRLVPGFEAPVMLAYSARNRSASCRIPFVSNPKARRIEVRFPDPMNSGYLAFSALLMAGIDGILNKIDPGAPSDKDLYDLPPEEEKNIP
;
A
#
# COMPACT_ATOMS: atom_id res chain seq x y z
N GLY A 1 -0.41 -3.31 10.26
CA GLY A 1 -1.81 -2.81 10.27
C GLY A 1 -2.40 -2.75 8.88
N ILE A 2 -2.09 -1.70 8.12
CA ILE A 2 -2.63 -1.46 6.77
C ILE A 2 -2.46 -2.68 5.83
N PHE A 3 -1.27 -3.28 5.76
CA PHE A 3 -1.05 -4.48 4.91
C PHE A 3 -1.90 -5.68 5.32
N LYS A 4 -1.97 -5.97 6.63
CA LYS A 4 -2.82 -7.04 7.17
C LYS A 4 -4.29 -6.88 6.75
N HIS A 5 -4.77 -5.64 6.68
CA HIS A 5 -6.17 -5.32 6.35
C HIS A 5 -6.37 -4.87 4.90
N ALA A 6 -5.36 -4.93 4.04
CA ALA A 6 -5.39 -4.30 2.72
C ALA A 6 -6.57 -4.76 1.86
N ARG A 7 -6.89 -6.06 1.88
CA ARG A 7 -8.05 -6.62 1.17
C ARG A 7 -9.38 -6.03 1.66
N ALA A 8 -9.54 -5.81 2.96
CA ALA A 8 -10.72 -5.19 3.53
C ALA A 8 -10.77 -3.68 3.26
N ILE A 9 -9.61 -3.01 3.35
CA ILE A 9 -9.49 -1.58 3.03
C ILE A 9 -9.88 -1.31 1.57
N ASN A 10 -9.55 -2.19 0.64
CA ASN A 10 -9.89 -2.04 -0.79
C ASN A 10 -11.40 -1.93 -1.04
N ALA A 11 -12.25 -2.50 -0.20
CA ALA A 11 -13.70 -2.29 -0.32
C ALA A 11 -14.09 -0.81 -0.14
N PHE A 12 -13.30 -0.05 0.64
CA PHE A 12 -13.50 1.36 0.89
C PHE A 12 -12.64 2.25 -0.02
N THR A 13 -11.39 1.87 -0.33
CA THR A 13 -10.46 2.70 -1.10
C THR A 13 -10.52 2.46 -2.61
N ASN A 14 -11.09 1.33 -3.04
CA ASN A 14 -11.18 0.86 -4.42
C ASN A 14 -12.58 0.27 -4.66
N SER A 15 -13.60 1.11 -4.42
CA SER A 15 -15.00 0.72 -4.25
C SER A 15 -15.76 0.40 -5.54
N THR A 16 -15.10 0.38 -6.70
CA THR A 16 -15.74 0.13 -7.99
C THR A 16 -15.04 -0.97 -8.77
N THR A 17 -15.72 -1.56 -9.75
CA THR A 17 -15.07 -2.50 -10.68
C THR A 17 -13.97 -1.84 -11.52
N ASN A 18 -14.11 -0.54 -11.81
CA ASN A 18 -13.12 0.22 -12.58
C ASN A 18 -11.80 0.42 -11.80
N SER A 19 -11.88 0.47 -10.47
CA SER A 19 -10.71 0.51 -9.58
C SER A 19 -9.72 -0.63 -9.85
N TYR A 20 -10.23 -1.83 -10.11
CA TYR A 20 -9.40 -3.02 -10.35
C TYR A 20 -8.85 -3.11 -11.76
N LYS A 21 -9.38 -2.33 -12.72
CA LYS A 21 -8.75 -2.19 -14.04
C LYS A 21 -7.46 -1.38 -13.98
N ARG A 22 -7.32 -0.52 -12.96
CA ARG A 22 -6.08 0.24 -12.69
C ARG A 22 -5.01 -0.63 -12.04
N LEU A 23 -5.39 -1.54 -11.15
CA LEU A 23 -4.45 -2.36 -10.35
C LEU A 23 -3.86 -3.52 -11.16
N VAL A 24 -3.17 -3.18 -12.26
CA VAL A 24 -2.45 -4.11 -13.13
C VAL A 24 -0.98 -3.69 -13.25
N PRO A 25 -0.04 -4.64 -13.42
CA PRO A 25 1.38 -4.32 -13.57
C PRO A 25 1.67 -3.39 -14.76
N GLY A 26 2.74 -2.58 -14.67
CA GLY A 26 3.25 -1.78 -15.80
C GLY A 26 2.71 -0.34 -15.92
N PHE A 27 1.79 0.10 -15.06
CA PHE A 27 1.17 1.45 -15.13
C PHE A 27 1.36 2.29 -13.87
N GLU A 28 2.48 2.12 -13.15
CA GLU A 28 2.76 2.78 -11.85
C GLU A 28 1.73 2.52 -10.74
N ALA A 29 0.77 1.62 -10.98
CA ALA A 29 -0.20 1.15 -9.99
C ALA A 29 0.41 0.00 -9.19
N PRO A 30 0.33 0.04 -7.85
CA PRO A 30 0.90 -1.01 -7.03
C PRO A 30 -0.04 -2.21 -6.95
N VAL A 31 0.49 -3.40 -7.22
CA VAL A 31 -0.25 -4.67 -7.10
C VAL A 31 0.24 -5.48 -5.90
N MET A 32 1.48 -5.25 -5.47
CA MET A 32 2.19 -5.99 -4.44
C MET A 32 2.17 -5.25 -3.10
N LEU A 33 1.77 -5.92 -2.00
CA LEU A 33 1.74 -5.32 -0.66
C LEU A 33 3.13 -5.26 -0.03
N ALA A 34 3.99 -4.44 -0.61
CA ALA A 34 5.32 -4.14 -0.11
C ALA A 34 5.45 -2.66 0.27
N TYR A 35 6.40 -2.36 1.16
CA TYR A 35 6.84 -0.99 1.43
C TYR A 35 8.30 -0.80 1.01
N SER A 36 8.63 0.42 0.57
CA SER A 36 9.97 0.72 0.09
C SER A 36 10.26 2.22 0.15
N ALA A 37 11.55 2.55 0.31
CA ALA A 37 12.03 3.91 0.14
C ALA A 37 12.21 4.21 -1.35
N ARG A 38 11.63 5.32 -1.84
CA ARG A 38 11.63 5.76 -3.26
C ARG A 38 10.96 4.85 -4.29
N ASN A 39 10.76 3.56 -4.06
CA ASN A 39 10.22 2.66 -5.09
C ASN A 39 8.75 3.00 -5.42
N ARG A 40 8.46 3.08 -6.73
CA ARG A 40 7.12 3.33 -7.28
C ARG A 40 6.37 2.05 -7.68
N SER A 41 6.95 0.86 -7.55
CA SER A 41 6.21 -0.39 -7.72
C SER A 41 5.57 -0.89 -6.41
N ALA A 42 5.96 -0.31 -5.27
CA ALA A 42 5.45 -0.66 -3.94
C ALA A 42 4.09 0.00 -3.60
N SER A 43 3.23 -0.77 -2.89
CA SER A 43 1.94 -0.29 -2.35
C SER A 43 2.07 0.81 -1.31
N CYS A 44 3.13 0.77 -0.51
CA CYS A 44 3.47 1.82 0.45
C CYS A 44 4.82 2.43 0.10
N ARG A 45 4.83 3.71 -0.25
CA ARG A 45 6.06 4.46 -0.50
C ARG A 45 6.43 5.27 0.73
N ILE A 46 7.71 5.26 1.09
CA ILE A 46 8.29 6.19 2.07
C ILE A 46 8.95 7.32 1.28
N PRO A 47 8.37 8.54 1.24
CA PRO A 47 8.96 9.66 0.51
C PRO A 47 10.27 10.11 1.15
N PHE A 48 11.28 10.39 0.33
CA PHE A 48 12.50 11.01 0.80
C PHE A 48 12.22 12.48 1.17
N VAL A 49 12.46 12.84 2.43
CA VAL A 49 12.27 14.19 2.98
C VAL A 49 13.47 14.55 3.85
N SER A 50 14.00 15.77 3.69
CA SER A 50 15.07 16.30 4.54
C SER A 50 14.56 16.81 5.89
N ASN A 51 13.31 17.29 5.93
CA ASN A 51 12.69 17.79 7.15
C ASN A 51 12.07 16.62 7.95
N PRO A 52 12.50 16.36 9.20
CA PRO A 52 11.92 15.32 10.05
C PRO A 52 10.41 15.47 10.28
N LYS A 53 9.88 16.70 10.31
CA LYS A 53 8.43 16.97 10.49
C LYS A 53 7.59 16.57 9.28
N ALA A 54 8.19 16.37 8.11
CA ALA A 54 7.50 15.96 6.89
C ALA A 54 7.49 14.43 6.68
N ARG A 55 8.05 13.66 7.62
CA ARG A 55 8.13 12.20 7.57
C ARG A 55 6.72 11.61 7.56
N ARG A 56 6.42 10.82 6.54
CA ARG A 56 5.12 10.20 6.33
C ARG A 56 5.26 8.91 5.54
N ILE A 57 4.17 8.17 5.47
CA ILE A 57 3.98 7.05 4.55
C ILE A 57 2.97 7.47 3.48
N GLU A 58 3.09 6.89 2.30
CA GLU A 58 2.18 7.11 1.18
C GLU A 58 1.61 5.78 0.72
N VAL A 59 0.32 5.59 0.95
CA VAL A 59 -0.42 4.40 0.51
C VAL A 59 -0.97 4.67 -0.89
N ARG A 60 -0.57 3.87 -1.88
CA ARG A 60 -0.72 4.20 -3.30
C ARG A 60 -1.81 3.42 -4.04
N PHE A 61 -2.37 2.38 -3.42
CA PHE A 61 -3.48 1.62 -4.01
C PHE A 61 -4.83 2.37 -4.07
N PRO A 62 -5.19 3.31 -3.15
CA PRO A 62 -6.46 4.04 -3.24
C PRO A 62 -6.59 4.84 -4.55
N ASP A 63 -7.82 4.97 -5.04
CA ASP A 63 -8.16 5.71 -6.28
C ASP A 63 -9.21 6.81 -6.00
N PRO A 64 -9.56 7.71 -6.94
CA PRO A 64 -10.49 8.80 -6.65
C PRO A 64 -11.97 8.39 -6.69
N MET A 65 -12.31 7.14 -6.98
CA MET A 65 -13.72 6.68 -7.05
C MET A 65 -14.33 6.37 -5.68
N ASN A 66 -13.52 6.41 -4.61
CA ASN A 66 -14.00 6.19 -3.25
C ASN A 66 -14.59 7.44 -2.59
N SER A 67 -15.28 7.22 -1.47
CA SER A 67 -15.55 8.27 -0.49
C SER A 67 -14.30 8.53 0.35
N GLY A 68 -13.71 9.73 0.22
CA GLY A 68 -12.52 10.12 0.98
C GLY A 68 -12.68 9.98 2.50
N TYR A 69 -13.89 10.21 3.02
CA TYR A 69 -14.20 10.01 4.45
C TYR A 69 -14.04 8.55 4.88
N LEU A 70 -14.60 7.62 4.09
CA LEU A 70 -14.52 6.18 4.40
C LEU A 70 -13.11 5.64 4.15
N ALA A 71 -12.45 6.07 3.08
CA ALA A 71 -11.08 5.69 2.76
C ALA A 71 -10.12 6.08 3.89
N PHE A 72 -10.14 7.34 4.35
CA PHE A 72 -9.26 7.78 5.44
C PHE A 72 -9.62 7.14 6.77
N SER A 73 -10.91 6.94 7.07
CA SER A 73 -11.34 6.25 8.29
C SER A 73 -10.84 4.80 8.30
N ALA A 74 -10.98 4.06 7.20
CA ALA A 74 -10.50 2.68 7.09
C ALA A 74 -8.98 2.58 7.24
N LEU A 75 -8.22 3.48 6.59
CA LEU A 75 -6.77 3.54 6.70
C LEU A 75 -6.32 3.86 8.13
N LEU A 76 -6.98 4.81 8.81
CA LEU A 76 -6.68 5.19 10.19
C LEU A 76 -6.94 4.01 11.14
N MET A 77 -8.11 3.37 11.04
CA MET A 77 -8.46 2.25 11.90
C MET A 77 -7.52 1.06 11.71
N ALA A 78 -7.15 0.73 10.47
CA ALA A 78 -6.16 -0.30 10.19
C ALA A 78 -4.75 0.06 10.69
N GLY A 79 -4.40 1.34 10.68
CA GLY A 79 -3.18 1.87 11.28
C GLY A 79 -3.15 1.67 12.79
N ILE A 80 -4.23 2.09 13.48
CA ILE A 80 -4.40 1.95 14.93
C ILE A 80 -4.32 0.46 15.35
N ASP A 81 -5.03 -0.43 14.66
CA ASP A 81 -4.98 -1.86 14.92
C ASP A 81 -3.55 -2.42 14.78
N GLY A 82 -2.80 -1.95 13.77
CA GLY A 82 -1.40 -2.30 13.58
C GLY A 82 -0.51 -1.90 14.75
N ILE A 83 -0.73 -0.72 15.32
CA ILE A 83 0.02 -0.20 16.47
C ILE A 83 -0.33 -1.00 17.73
N LEU A 84 -1.62 -1.15 18.03
CA LEU A 84 -2.09 -1.83 19.24
C LEU A 84 -1.61 -3.29 19.31
N ASN A 85 -1.66 -3.98 18.17
CA ASN A 85 -1.24 -5.38 18.08
C ASN A 85 0.23 -5.58 17.70
N LYS A 86 1.04 -4.51 17.64
CA LYS A 86 2.47 -4.53 17.28
C LYS A 86 2.76 -5.36 16.03
N ILE A 87 1.95 -5.15 14.99
CA ILE A 87 1.99 -5.96 13.77
C ILE A 87 3.19 -5.55 12.94
N ASP A 88 4.14 -6.47 12.78
CA ASP A 88 5.31 -6.31 11.91
C ASP A 88 4.88 -6.21 10.43
N PRO A 89 5.23 -5.14 9.70
CA PRO A 89 4.97 -5.01 8.28
C PRO A 89 5.92 -5.85 7.39
N GLY A 90 6.92 -6.52 7.97
CA GLY A 90 7.93 -7.30 7.25
C GLY A 90 9.14 -6.46 6.84
N ALA A 91 10.04 -7.08 6.07
CA ALA A 91 11.23 -6.41 5.54
C ALA A 91 10.88 -5.44 4.38
N PRO A 92 11.61 -4.34 4.20
CA PRO A 92 11.41 -3.46 3.05
C PRO A 92 11.77 -4.19 1.75
N SER A 93 11.07 -3.86 0.67
CA SER A 93 11.39 -4.37 -0.67
C SER A 93 12.14 -3.32 -1.47
N ASP A 94 13.45 -3.51 -1.63
CA ASP A 94 14.31 -2.59 -2.40
C ASP A 94 14.44 -2.97 -3.88
N LYS A 95 13.91 -4.13 -4.30
CA LYS A 95 13.87 -4.57 -5.70
C LYS A 95 12.68 -3.95 -6.44
N ASP A 96 12.79 -3.82 -7.77
CA ASP A 96 11.62 -3.50 -8.59
C ASP A 96 10.65 -4.68 -8.59
N LEU A 97 9.42 -4.43 -8.11
CA LEU A 97 8.39 -5.45 -7.89
C LEU A 97 7.69 -5.87 -9.18
N TYR A 98 7.90 -5.15 -10.31
CA TYR A 98 7.30 -5.52 -11.60
C TYR A 98 7.99 -6.70 -12.28
N ASP A 99 9.29 -6.89 -12.03
CA ASP A 99 10.12 -7.92 -12.69
C ASP A 99 10.52 -9.05 -11.73
N LEU A 100 9.81 -9.21 -10.61
CA LEU A 100 10.13 -10.27 -9.66
C LEU A 100 9.84 -11.65 -10.27
N PRO A 101 10.76 -12.63 -10.10
CA PRO A 101 10.47 -14.01 -10.44
C PRO A 101 9.22 -14.50 -9.69
N PRO A 102 8.37 -15.36 -10.31
CA PRO A 102 7.13 -15.85 -9.68
C PRO A 102 7.32 -16.54 -8.31
N GLU A 103 8.53 -17.02 -8.02
CA GLU A 103 8.88 -17.60 -6.72
C GLU A 103 9.10 -16.56 -5.63
N GLU A 104 9.64 -15.38 -5.96
CA GLU A 104 9.83 -14.28 -5.01
C GLU A 104 8.52 -13.52 -4.77
N GLU A 105 7.64 -13.45 -5.78
CA GLU A 105 6.30 -12.86 -5.68
C GLU A 105 5.42 -13.55 -4.62
N LYS A 106 5.50 -14.88 -4.49
CA LYS A 106 4.72 -15.64 -3.49
C LYS A 106 5.06 -15.30 -2.04
N ASN A 107 6.25 -14.75 -1.79
CA ASN A 107 6.69 -14.38 -0.44
C ASN A 107 6.22 -12.99 -0.02
N ILE A 108 5.58 -12.24 -0.92
CA ILE A 108 5.04 -10.91 -0.66
C ILE A 108 3.54 -11.06 -0.38
N PRO A 109 3.05 -10.52 0.76
CA PRO A 109 1.67 -10.72 1.21
C PRO A 109 0.59 -10.08 0.32
#